data_AF-A0A2A4TBI1-F1
#
_entry.id   AF-A0A2A4TBI1-F1
#
_cell.length_a   1.000
_cell.length_b   1.000
_cell.length_c   1.000
_cell.angle_alpha   90.00
_cell.angle_beta   90.00
_cell.angle_gamma   90.00
#
_symmetry.space_group_name_H-M   'P 1'
#
loop_
_entity.id
_entity.type
_entity.pdbx_description
1 polymer ?
#
loop_
_entity_poly.entity_id
_entity_poly.type
_entity_poly.pdbx_seq_one_letter_code
_entity_poly.pdbx_strand_id
1 'polypeptide(L)'
;MLISYNWLQSYFEKTLPSPDRVGELFNKHSVELESIEKVGEDYVLDLGVLPDRAHYMLSHVGCARELSAIINEPLKDLGLVPIETGDTNDLSVKIENEDFCRRYIGRRVENITVGDSPDWTKNFLGAIGERSINSVVDATNLVMLDRGQPLHAFDADKIVGGIVVRAAKEGEIITLLDDVEITLSVDDSVISDDNGALAIAGVKGGKRAEVTRETKNIILESANFEPVAVRKTSRRLKLINNSSKRFENEITPDMAEVGMDWVSLLLREISTSKLVFGPLVNKSTQYR
;
A
#
# COMPACT_ATOMS: atom_id res chain seq x y z
N MET A 1 -8.27 13.26 -5.00
CA MET A 1 -7.01 12.53 -4.74
C MET A 1 -5.90 13.45 -5.17
N LEU A 2 -4.97 13.72 -4.26
CA LEU A 2 -3.82 14.57 -4.54
C LEU A 2 -2.79 13.83 -5.38
N ILE A 3 -2.38 14.45 -6.49
CA ILE A 3 -1.40 13.94 -7.43
C ILE A 3 -0.29 14.97 -7.61
N SER A 4 0.95 14.56 -7.34
CA SER A 4 2.13 15.39 -7.59
C SER A 4 2.44 15.46 -9.09
N TYR A 5 2.59 16.67 -9.63
CA TYR A 5 2.98 16.89 -11.00
C TYR A 5 4.39 16.38 -11.28
N ASN A 6 5.35 16.63 -10.38
CA ASN A 6 6.72 16.12 -10.51
C ASN A 6 6.77 14.59 -10.47
N TRP A 7 5.91 13.96 -9.67
CA TRP A 7 5.77 12.51 -9.64
C TRP A 7 5.15 12.00 -10.95
N LEU A 8 4.10 12.64 -11.47
CA LEU A 8 3.58 12.32 -12.81
C LEU A 8 4.65 12.46 -13.88
N GLN A 9 5.40 13.56 -13.89
CA GLN A 9 6.51 13.79 -14.82
C GLN A 9 7.55 12.67 -14.77
N SER A 10 7.77 12.07 -13.60
CA SER A 10 8.70 10.95 -13.47
C SER A 10 8.32 9.75 -14.34
N TYR A 11 7.07 9.62 -14.81
CA TYR A 11 6.65 8.54 -15.70
C TYR A 11 6.90 8.79 -17.20
N PHE A 12 7.35 10.00 -17.58
CA PHE A 12 7.50 10.40 -18.98
C PHE A 12 8.95 10.82 -19.26
N GLU A 13 9.49 10.36 -20.39
CA GLU A 13 10.79 10.84 -20.90
C GLU A 13 10.69 12.28 -21.40
N LYS A 14 9.57 12.62 -22.03
CA LYS A 14 9.29 13.98 -22.50
C LYS A 14 8.74 14.82 -21.36
N THR A 15 9.10 16.09 -21.37
CA THR A 15 8.49 17.07 -20.47
C THR A 15 6.99 17.17 -20.73
N LEU A 16 6.21 17.02 -19.67
CA LEU A 16 4.77 17.18 -19.69
C LEU A 16 4.38 18.64 -20.00
N PRO A 17 3.16 18.87 -20.51
CA PRO A 17 2.58 20.21 -20.57
C PRO A 17 2.53 20.87 -19.19
N SER A 18 2.35 22.19 -19.12
CA SER A 18 2.24 22.89 -17.84
C SER A 18 1.19 22.26 -16.91
N PRO A 19 1.33 22.40 -15.57
CA PRO A 19 0.38 21.86 -14.60
C PRO A 19 -1.08 22.25 -14.91
N ASP A 20 -1.33 23.51 -15.26
CA ASP A 20 -2.65 23.99 -15.67
C ASP A 20 -3.18 23.22 -16.88
N ARG A 21 -2.32 22.99 -17.89
CA ARG A 21 -2.71 22.26 -19.08
C ARG A 21 -2.97 20.78 -18.79
N VAL A 22 -2.18 20.15 -17.93
CA VAL A 22 -2.43 18.78 -17.48
C VAL A 22 -3.75 18.69 -16.73
N GLY A 23 -4.04 19.64 -15.84
CA GLY A 23 -5.33 19.74 -15.15
C GLY A 23 -6.51 19.89 -16.10
N GLU A 24 -6.42 20.78 -17.09
CA GLU A 24 -7.44 20.93 -18.14
C GLU A 24 -7.69 19.62 -18.91
N LEU A 25 -6.61 18.89 -19.23
CA LEU A 25 -6.69 17.63 -19.95
C LEU A 25 -7.41 16.56 -19.13
N PHE A 26 -7.09 16.43 -17.84
CA PHE A 26 -7.84 15.55 -16.94
C PHE A 26 -9.32 15.95 -16.88
N ASN A 27 -9.61 17.23 -16.64
CA ASN A 27 -10.98 17.73 -16.49
C ASN A 27 -11.84 17.50 -17.74
N LYS A 28 -11.24 17.59 -18.93
CA LYS A 28 -11.94 17.40 -20.20
C LYS A 28 -12.18 15.94 -20.56
N HIS A 29 -11.23 15.06 -20.22
CA HIS A 29 -11.19 13.70 -20.78
C HIS A 29 -11.44 12.59 -19.77
N SER A 30 -11.07 12.80 -18.51
CA SER A 30 -11.04 11.73 -17.52
C SER A 30 -11.79 12.07 -16.23
N VAL A 31 -11.28 12.95 -15.38
CA VAL A 31 -11.78 13.18 -14.02
C VAL A 31 -11.87 14.67 -13.73
N GLU A 32 -12.78 15.05 -12.84
CA GLU A 32 -12.92 16.45 -12.42
C GLU A 32 -11.64 16.93 -11.72
N LEU A 33 -11.18 18.12 -12.11
CA LEU A 33 -10.11 18.82 -11.41
C LEU A 33 -10.73 19.74 -10.35
N GLU A 34 -10.47 19.45 -9.08
CA GLU A 34 -10.98 20.25 -7.96
C GLU A 34 -10.09 21.49 -7.72
N SER A 35 -8.76 21.31 -7.72
CA SER A 35 -7.80 22.40 -7.54
C SER A 35 -6.42 22.08 -8.10
N ILE A 36 -5.59 23.11 -8.28
CA ILE A 36 -4.15 23.00 -8.47
C ILE A 36 -3.48 23.93 -7.46
N GLU A 37 -2.60 23.38 -6.64
CA GLU A 37 -1.88 24.15 -5.62
C GLU A 37 -0.36 24.00 -5.80
N LYS A 38 0.37 25.10 -5.61
CA LYS A 38 1.83 25.07 -5.62
C LYS A 38 2.34 24.69 -4.24
N VAL A 39 3.09 23.59 -4.15
CA VAL A 39 3.68 23.07 -2.90
C VAL A 39 5.20 22.99 -3.07
N GLY A 40 5.91 23.98 -2.51
CA GLY A 40 7.35 24.12 -2.74
C GLY A 40 7.68 24.34 -4.22
N GLU A 41 8.47 23.43 -4.80
CA GLU A 41 8.86 23.40 -6.21
C GLU A 41 7.97 22.46 -7.06
N ASP A 42 6.86 21.96 -6.49
CA ASP A 42 5.92 21.06 -7.15
C ASP A 42 4.54 21.72 -7.32
N TYR A 43 3.72 21.12 -8.18
CA TYR A 43 2.29 21.44 -8.31
C TYR A 43 1.49 20.19 -7.99
N VAL A 44 0.47 20.33 -7.15
CA VAL A 44 -0.39 19.23 -6.74
C VAL A 44 -1.76 19.45 -7.31
N LEU A 45 -2.24 18.46 -8.05
CA LEU A 45 -3.56 18.43 -8.66
C LEU A 45 -4.48 17.63 -7.73
N ASP A 46 -5.60 18.20 -7.32
CA ASP A 46 -6.65 17.44 -6.65
C ASP A 46 -7.66 16.92 -7.68
N LEU A 47 -7.65 15.61 -7.89
CA LEU A 47 -8.49 14.93 -8.87
C LEU A 47 -9.68 14.24 -8.21
N GLY A 48 -10.90 14.61 -8.60
CA GLY A 48 -12.16 13.99 -8.19
C GLY A 48 -12.38 12.62 -8.83
N VAL A 49 -11.61 11.62 -8.38
CA VAL A 49 -11.68 10.25 -8.93
C VAL A 49 -13.00 9.58 -8.55
N LEU A 50 -13.79 9.23 -9.57
CA LEU A 50 -15.07 8.55 -9.41
C LEU A 50 -14.92 7.04 -9.13
N PRO A 51 -15.92 6.39 -8.49
CA PRO A 51 -15.83 4.98 -8.10
C PRO A 51 -15.55 4.01 -9.25
N ASP A 52 -16.04 4.28 -10.46
CA ASP A 52 -15.83 3.44 -11.65
C ASP A 52 -14.37 3.37 -12.09
N ARG A 53 -13.54 4.33 -11.67
CA ARG A 53 -12.10 4.41 -12.02
C ARG A 53 -11.17 4.27 -10.82
N ALA A 54 -11.73 4.26 -9.61
CA ALA A 54 -10.97 4.26 -8.37
C ALA A 54 -10.05 3.03 -8.23
N HIS A 55 -10.42 1.89 -8.81
CA HIS A 55 -9.61 0.66 -8.80
C HIS A 55 -8.21 0.80 -9.42
N TYR A 56 -7.99 1.80 -10.28
CA TYR A 56 -6.67 2.08 -10.88
C TYR A 56 -6.22 3.53 -10.72
N MET A 57 -7.12 4.52 -10.80
CA MET A 57 -6.76 5.94 -10.71
C MET A 57 -6.50 6.43 -9.29
N LEU A 58 -6.77 5.63 -8.24
CA LEU A 58 -6.28 5.93 -6.89
C LEU A 58 -4.76 5.67 -6.73
N SER A 59 -3.99 5.98 -7.77
CA SER A 59 -2.55 5.78 -7.87
C SER A 59 -1.92 6.73 -8.89
N HIS A 60 -0.66 7.14 -8.66
CA HIS A 60 0.07 7.99 -9.60
C HIS A 60 0.27 7.29 -10.95
N VAL A 61 0.55 5.97 -10.96
CA VAL A 61 0.67 5.21 -12.22
C VAL A 61 -0.65 5.16 -12.99
N GLY A 62 -1.79 5.07 -12.30
CA GLY A 62 -3.11 5.09 -12.93
C GLY A 62 -3.40 6.44 -13.59
N CYS A 63 -3.13 7.54 -12.89
CA CYS A 63 -3.23 8.88 -13.46
C CYS A 63 -2.25 9.11 -14.61
N ALA A 64 -1.02 8.58 -14.51
CA ALA A 64 -0.04 8.66 -15.59
C ALA A 64 -0.49 7.88 -16.83
N ARG A 65 -1.09 6.68 -16.68
CA ARG A 65 -1.66 5.89 -17.78
C ARG A 65 -2.79 6.62 -18.50
N GLU A 66 -3.68 7.26 -17.74
CA GLU A 66 -4.74 8.11 -18.31
C GLU A 66 -4.16 9.30 -19.09
N LEU A 67 -3.21 10.03 -18.48
CA LEU A 67 -2.57 11.15 -19.13
C LEU A 67 -1.83 10.73 -20.39
N SER A 68 -1.11 9.61 -20.36
CA SER A 68 -0.40 9.00 -21.49
C SER A 68 -1.33 8.74 -22.67
N ALA A 69 -2.52 8.20 -22.42
CA ALA A 69 -3.54 7.99 -23.46
C ALA A 69 -4.08 9.32 -24.01
N ILE A 70 -4.27 10.33 -23.17
CA ILE A 70 -4.80 11.65 -23.58
C ILE A 70 -3.80 12.41 -24.47
N ILE A 71 -2.52 12.43 -24.08
CA ILE A 71 -1.48 13.19 -24.82
C ILE A 71 -0.79 12.37 -25.91
N ASN A 72 -1.13 11.08 -26.02
CA ASN A 72 -0.51 10.12 -26.95
C ASN A 72 1.02 10.05 -26.80
N GLU A 73 1.49 9.99 -25.55
CA GLU A 73 2.90 9.82 -25.22
C GLU A 73 3.08 8.59 -24.33
N PRO A 74 3.96 7.65 -24.69
CA PRO A 74 4.15 6.42 -23.91
C PRO A 74 4.79 6.71 -22.56
N LEU A 75 4.41 5.89 -21.57
CA LEU A 75 5.11 5.85 -20.28
C LEU A 75 6.52 5.27 -20.47
N LYS A 76 7.47 5.76 -19.69
CA LYS A 76 8.80 5.15 -19.62
C LYS A 76 8.72 3.76 -18.99
N ASP A 77 9.55 2.85 -19.46
CA ASP A 77 9.71 1.56 -18.79
C ASP A 77 10.51 1.79 -17.50
N LEU A 78 9.87 1.51 -16.36
CA LEU A 78 10.50 1.64 -15.05
C LEU A 78 11.38 0.43 -14.69
N GLY A 79 11.36 -0.63 -15.49
CA GLY A 79 12.23 -1.79 -15.35
C GLY A 79 12.03 -2.53 -14.01
N LEU A 80 11.11 -3.50 -13.97
CA LEU A 80 11.00 -4.37 -12.81
C LEU A 80 12.15 -5.37 -12.80
N VAL A 81 13.10 -5.20 -11.88
CA VAL A 81 14.21 -6.15 -11.69
C VAL A 81 13.79 -7.20 -10.67
N PRO A 82 13.93 -8.50 -10.96
CA PRO A 82 13.66 -9.53 -9.96
C PRO A 82 14.48 -9.33 -8.67
N ILE A 83 13.85 -9.61 -7.53
CA ILE A 83 14.55 -9.63 -6.24
C ILE A 83 15.19 -11.00 -6.07
N GLU A 84 16.52 -11.01 -5.92
CA GLU A 84 17.25 -12.22 -5.54
C GLU A 84 16.83 -12.64 -4.12
N THR A 85 16.40 -13.89 -3.99
CA THR A 85 16.01 -14.47 -2.71
C THR A 85 17.20 -15.12 -2.02
N GLY A 86 17.30 -14.96 -0.70
CA GLY A 86 18.28 -15.65 0.14
C GLY A 86 17.61 -16.49 1.23
N ASP A 87 18.43 -17.10 2.06
CA ASP A 87 17.96 -17.88 3.21
C ASP A 87 17.45 -16.93 4.30
N THR A 88 16.17 -17.05 4.63
CA THR A 88 15.51 -16.39 5.77
C THR A 88 14.77 -17.45 6.58
N ASN A 89 14.31 -17.13 7.80
CA ASN A 89 13.37 -18.03 8.47
C ASN A 89 12.10 -18.24 7.64
N ASP A 90 11.48 -19.41 7.80
CA ASP A 90 10.25 -19.75 7.10
C ASP A 90 9.10 -18.79 7.45
N LEU A 91 8.30 -18.46 6.45
CA LEU A 91 7.06 -17.71 6.60
C LEU A 91 5.89 -18.63 6.26
N SER A 92 4.96 -18.78 7.21
CA SER A 92 3.69 -19.47 6.99
C SER A 92 2.56 -18.46 6.88
N VAL A 93 1.73 -18.63 5.85
CA VAL A 93 0.52 -17.84 5.63
C VAL A 93 -0.65 -18.80 5.41
N LYS A 94 -1.75 -18.57 6.11
CA LYS A 94 -3.01 -19.30 5.96
C LYS A 94 -4.17 -18.31 5.77
N ILE A 95 -5.05 -18.61 4.83
CA ILE A 95 -6.33 -17.94 4.67
C ILE A 95 -7.40 -18.91 5.16
N GLU A 96 -8.09 -18.55 6.24
CA GLU A 96 -9.23 -19.32 6.78
C GLU A 96 -10.57 -18.73 6.34
N ASN A 97 -10.61 -17.41 6.13
CA ASN A 97 -11.79 -16.72 5.62
C ASN A 97 -11.62 -16.39 4.13
N GLU A 98 -11.91 -17.39 3.28
CA GLU A 98 -11.77 -17.25 1.82
C GLU A 98 -12.75 -16.23 1.22
N ASP A 99 -13.91 -16.04 1.86
CA ASP A 99 -14.91 -15.04 1.45
C ASP A 99 -14.39 -13.60 1.64
N PHE A 100 -13.45 -13.39 2.58
CA PHE A 100 -12.88 -12.09 2.85
C PHE A 100 -11.55 -11.85 2.13
N CYS A 101 -10.71 -12.87 1.95
CA CYS A 101 -9.38 -12.68 1.38
C CYS A 101 -9.19 -13.55 0.15
N ARG A 102 -9.13 -12.89 -1.01
CA ARG A 102 -8.99 -13.55 -2.33
C ARG A 102 -7.55 -13.97 -2.59
N ARG A 103 -6.58 -13.15 -2.13
CA ARG A 103 -5.15 -13.40 -2.26
C ARG A 103 -4.38 -12.73 -1.13
N TYR A 104 -3.36 -13.41 -0.60
CA TYR A 104 -2.43 -12.88 0.38
C TYR A 104 -1.01 -13.27 -0.01
N ILE A 105 -0.14 -12.28 -0.16
CA ILE A 105 1.28 -12.47 -0.43
C ILE A 105 2.09 -11.96 0.75
N GLY A 106 2.87 -12.86 1.34
CA GLY A 106 3.83 -12.56 2.38
C GLY A 106 5.27 -12.65 1.88
N ARG A 107 6.15 -11.78 2.38
CA ARG A 107 7.61 -11.90 2.19
C ARG A 107 8.33 -11.52 3.48
N ARG A 108 9.19 -12.42 3.99
CA ARG A 108 10.10 -12.08 5.09
C ARG A 108 11.30 -11.33 4.55
N VAL A 109 11.73 -10.28 5.24
CA VAL A 109 12.93 -9.51 4.92
C VAL A 109 13.76 -9.36 6.18
N GLU A 110 15.04 -9.72 6.11
CA GLU A 110 15.95 -9.69 7.25
C GLU A 110 17.03 -8.62 7.10
N ASN A 111 17.61 -8.22 8.24
CA ASN A 111 18.66 -7.22 8.36
C ASN A 111 18.26 -5.80 7.92
N ILE A 112 17.00 -5.42 8.17
CA ILE A 112 16.55 -4.06 7.93
C ILE A 112 17.09 -3.09 8.99
N THR A 113 17.43 -1.88 8.57
CA THR A 113 17.75 -0.76 9.45
C THR A 113 16.64 0.26 9.33
N VAL A 114 15.76 0.33 10.33
CA VAL A 114 14.64 1.28 10.32
C VAL A 114 15.14 2.66 10.73
N GLY A 115 15.03 3.60 9.81
CA GLY A 115 15.52 4.97 9.99
C GLY A 115 14.65 5.97 9.23
N ASP A 116 15.19 7.15 9.02
CA ASP A 116 14.51 8.16 8.23
C ASP A 116 14.59 7.83 6.74
N SER A 117 13.53 8.10 6.00
CA SER A 117 13.52 7.92 4.55
C SER A 117 14.45 8.92 3.84
N PRO A 118 14.93 8.59 2.63
CA PRO A 118 15.61 9.56 1.77
C PRO A 118 14.74 10.79 1.49
N ASP A 119 15.38 11.95 1.26
CA ASP A 119 14.66 13.22 1.07
C ASP A 119 13.69 13.17 -0.10
N TRP A 120 14.03 12.46 -1.18
CA TRP A 120 13.14 12.32 -2.34
C TRP A 120 11.83 11.60 -1.97
N THR A 121 11.89 10.58 -1.11
CA THR A 121 10.69 9.86 -0.62
C THR A 121 9.85 10.78 0.27
N LYS A 122 10.51 11.52 1.18
CA LYS A 122 9.84 12.50 2.04
C LYS A 122 9.17 13.61 1.24
N ASN A 123 9.83 14.07 0.18
CA ASN A 123 9.31 15.13 -0.68
C ASN A 123 8.10 14.67 -1.48
N PHE A 124 8.11 13.45 -2.04
CA PHE A 124 6.92 12.93 -2.73
C PHE A 124 5.73 12.73 -1.80
N LEU A 125 5.94 12.15 -0.62
CA LEU A 125 4.89 11.99 0.38
C LEU A 125 4.37 13.35 0.86
N GLY A 126 5.29 14.25 1.23
CA GLY A 126 4.96 15.58 1.73
C GLY A 126 4.24 16.46 0.72
N ALA A 127 4.55 16.34 -0.58
CA ALA A 127 3.86 17.09 -1.63
C ALA A 127 2.34 16.82 -1.59
N ILE A 128 1.94 15.56 -1.42
CA ILE A 128 0.53 15.16 -1.36
C ILE A 128 -0.04 15.12 0.07
N GLY A 129 0.61 15.80 1.02
CA GLY A 129 0.12 15.96 2.40
C GLY A 129 0.37 14.76 3.32
N GLU A 130 1.11 13.74 2.88
CA GLU A 130 1.46 12.58 3.70
C GLU A 130 2.69 12.87 4.57
N ARG A 131 2.59 12.50 5.85
CA ARG A 131 3.71 12.64 6.80
C ARG A 131 4.65 11.44 6.67
N SER A 132 5.94 11.71 6.49
CA SER A 132 6.99 10.69 6.62
C SER A 132 7.12 10.21 8.07
N ILE A 133 7.21 8.89 8.25
CA ILE A 133 7.26 8.23 9.56
C ILE A 133 8.62 7.53 9.74
N ASN A 134 8.92 6.57 8.86
CA ASN A 134 10.18 5.85 8.80
C ASN A 134 10.32 5.15 7.43
N SER A 135 11.53 4.68 7.10
CA SER A 135 11.84 4.06 5.81
C SER A 135 10.89 2.94 5.39
N VAL A 136 10.43 2.10 6.32
CA VAL A 136 9.55 0.95 6.03
C VAL A 136 8.12 1.40 5.77
N VAL A 137 7.58 2.21 6.67
CA VAL A 137 6.21 2.73 6.56
C VAL A 137 6.08 3.61 5.33
N ASP A 138 7.08 4.46 5.09
CA ASP A 138 7.11 5.34 3.92
C ASP A 138 7.23 4.54 2.63
N ALA A 139 7.99 3.43 2.60
CA ALA A 139 8.04 2.57 1.42
C ALA A 139 6.67 1.94 1.11
N THR A 140 5.97 1.42 2.12
CA THR A 140 4.62 0.86 1.94
C THR A 140 3.62 1.92 1.48
N ASN A 141 3.67 3.13 2.04
CA ASN A 141 2.80 4.23 1.65
C ASN A 141 3.11 4.75 0.26
N LEU A 142 4.39 4.93 -0.07
CA LEU A 142 4.82 5.39 -1.39
C LEU A 142 4.35 4.42 -2.46
N VAL A 143 4.57 3.11 -2.30
CA VAL A 143 4.10 2.11 -3.29
C VAL A 143 2.58 2.05 -3.35
N MET A 144 1.86 2.20 -2.24
CA MET A 144 0.40 2.30 -2.28
C MET A 144 -0.08 3.52 -3.09
N LEU A 145 0.55 4.68 -2.90
CA LEU A 145 0.21 5.92 -3.58
C LEU A 145 0.69 5.93 -5.04
N ASP A 146 1.76 5.19 -5.34
CA ASP A 146 2.34 5.05 -6.66
C ASP A 146 1.60 4.04 -7.53
N ARG A 147 1.40 2.82 -7.00
CA ARG A 147 0.89 1.64 -7.69
C ARG A 147 -0.57 1.34 -7.41
N GLY A 148 -1.14 1.90 -6.34
CA GLY A 148 -2.52 1.67 -5.94
C GLY A 148 -2.75 0.46 -5.06
N GLN A 149 -1.70 -0.31 -4.73
CA GLN A 149 -1.79 -1.50 -3.86
C GLN A 149 -1.46 -1.13 -2.40
N PRO A 150 -2.43 -1.18 -1.47
CA PRO A 150 -2.12 -1.04 -0.06
C PRO A 150 -1.25 -2.20 0.43
N LEU A 151 -0.28 -1.85 1.26
CA LEU A 151 0.73 -2.76 1.78
C LEU A 151 0.82 -2.58 3.29
N HIS A 152 1.33 -3.59 3.97
CA HIS A 152 1.66 -3.50 5.39
C HIS A 152 3.00 -4.16 5.68
N ALA A 153 3.61 -3.78 6.81
CA ALA A 153 4.82 -4.41 7.31
C ALA A 153 4.63 -4.69 8.80
N PHE A 154 4.87 -5.93 9.20
CA PHE A 154 4.91 -6.34 10.58
C PHE A 154 6.36 -6.52 11.04
N ASP A 155 6.66 -6.22 12.30
CA ASP A 155 7.89 -6.66 12.94
C ASP A 155 7.86 -8.19 13.05
N ALA A 156 8.74 -8.86 12.30
CA ALA A 156 8.77 -10.31 12.21
C ALA A 156 9.19 -10.96 13.53
N ASP A 157 9.92 -10.25 14.38
CA ASP A 157 10.41 -10.77 15.65
C ASP A 157 9.32 -10.72 16.74
N LYS A 158 8.20 -10.03 16.47
CA LYS A 158 7.02 -9.95 17.36
C LYS A 158 5.89 -10.90 16.95
N ILE A 159 6.01 -11.58 15.81
CA ILE A 159 5.01 -12.54 15.32
C ILE A 159 5.27 -13.92 15.91
N VAL A 160 4.22 -14.57 16.40
CA VAL A 160 4.30 -15.94 16.97
C VAL A 160 3.60 -16.95 16.06
N GLY A 161 4.37 -17.92 15.57
CA GLY A 161 3.88 -18.95 14.66
C GLY A 161 3.86 -18.46 13.21
N GLY A 162 2.68 -18.21 12.67
CA GLY A 162 2.51 -17.75 11.29
C GLY A 162 1.36 -16.76 11.13
N ILE A 163 1.22 -16.23 9.93
CA ILE A 163 0.14 -15.31 9.59
C ILE A 163 -1.13 -16.09 9.25
N VAL A 164 -2.24 -15.73 9.89
CA VAL A 164 -3.57 -16.29 9.65
C VAL A 164 -4.57 -15.17 9.38
N VAL A 165 -5.19 -15.20 8.20
CA VAL A 165 -6.31 -14.33 7.84
C VAL A 165 -7.61 -15.04 8.18
N ARG A 166 -8.35 -14.51 9.16
CA ARG A 166 -9.57 -15.12 9.68
C ARG A 166 -10.61 -14.07 10.08
N ALA A 167 -11.83 -14.53 10.35
CA ALA A 167 -12.82 -13.71 11.05
C ALA A 167 -12.33 -13.38 12.47
N ALA A 168 -12.70 -12.19 12.97
CA ALA A 168 -12.51 -11.83 14.36
C ALA A 168 -13.42 -12.68 15.26
N LYS A 169 -13.00 -12.88 16.51
CA LYS A 169 -13.87 -13.49 17.52
C LYS A 169 -14.81 -12.43 18.07
N GLU A 170 -16.00 -12.83 18.50
CA GLU A 170 -16.95 -11.91 19.13
C GLU A 170 -16.32 -11.28 20.37
N GLY A 171 -16.26 -9.94 20.41
CA GLY A 171 -15.65 -9.20 21.51
C GLY A 171 -14.12 -9.22 21.51
N GLU A 172 -13.46 -9.67 20.45
CA GLU A 172 -12.00 -9.61 20.32
C GLU A 172 -11.53 -8.16 20.37
N ILE A 173 -10.54 -7.86 21.22
CA ILE A 173 -10.01 -6.51 21.39
C ILE A 173 -8.68 -6.40 20.64
N ILE A 174 -8.53 -5.31 19.89
CA ILE A 174 -7.26 -4.93 19.25
C ILE A 174 -6.90 -3.49 19.61
N THR A 175 -5.64 -3.27 20.01
CA THR A 175 -5.06 -1.94 20.15
C THR A 175 -4.44 -1.54 18.81
N LEU A 176 -4.89 -0.43 18.25
CA LEU A 176 -4.40 0.10 16.97
C LEU A 176 -3.10 0.89 17.14
N LEU A 177 -2.44 1.20 16.02
CA LEU A 177 -1.20 1.99 15.99
C LEU A 177 -1.30 3.40 16.62
N ASP A 178 -2.52 3.93 16.76
CA ASP A 178 -2.81 5.21 17.43
C ASP A 178 -3.29 5.05 18.88
N ASP A 179 -2.98 3.90 19.51
CA ASP A 179 -3.32 3.58 20.90
C ASP A 179 -4.83 3.51 21.20
N VAL A 180 -5.67 3.48 20.15
CA VAL A 180 -7.11 3.29 20.27
C VAL A 180 -7.42 1.80 20.38
N GLU A 181 -8.15 1.41 21.43
CA GLU A 181 -8.70 0.07 21.56
C GLU A 181 -10.02 -0.05 20.81
N ILE A 182 -10.16 -1.12 20.02
CA ILE A 182 -11.37 -1.43 19.26
C ILE A 182 -11.86 -2.83 19.68
N THR A 183 -13.16 -2.92 19.95
CA THR A 183 -13.87 -4.19 20.10
C THR A 183 -14.39 -4.64 18.73
N LEU A 184 -13.98 -5.81 18.30
CA LEU A 184 -14.33 -6.42 17.03
C LEU A 184 -15.57 -7.30 17.17
N SER A 185 -16.26 -7.47 16.06
CA SER A 185 -17.40 -8.37 15.87
C SER A 185 -17.03 -9.48 14.91
N VAL A 186 -17.78 -10.58 14.88
CA VAL A 186 -17.56 -11.69 13.94
C VAL A 186 -17.62 -11.30 12.45
N ASP A 187 -18.24 -10.16 12.12
CA ASP A 187 -18.28 -9.62 10.76
C ASP A 187 -16.96 -8.97 10.32
N ASP A 188 -16.02 -8.73 11.25
CA ASP A 188 -14.70 -8.20 10.94
C ASP A 188 -13.74 -9.32 10.56
N SER A 189 -12.79 -9.00 9.70
CA SER A 189 -11.65 -9.89 9.44
C SER A 189 -10.36 -9.27 9.93
N VAL A 190 -9.50 -10.13 10.44
CA VAL A 190 -8.23 -9.77 11.03
C VAL A 190 -7.10 -10.54 10.36
N ILE A 191 -5.94 -9.90 10.29
CA ILE A 191 -4.68 -10.59 10.17
C ILE A 191 -4.26 -10.92 11.59
N SER A 192 -3.90 -12.16 11.86
CA SER A 192 -3.57 -12.66 13.20
C SER A 192 -2.40 -13.61 13.17
N ASP A 193 -1.90 -13.92 14.34
CA ASP A 193 -0.98 -15.03 14.58
C ASP A 193 -1.52 -15.92 15.71
N ASP A 194 -0.70 -16.84 16.23
CA ASP A 194 -1.09 -17.78 17.29
C ASP A 194 -1.50 -17.09 18.60
N ASN A 195 -1.03 -15.87 18.83
CA ASN A 195 -1.32 -15.06 20.02
C ASN A 195 -2.52 -14.11 19.83
N GLY A 196 -3.09 -13.96 18.63
CA GLY A 196 -4.28 -13.12 18.39
C GLY A 196 -4.14 -12.12 17.24
N ALA A 197 -5.05 -11.15 17.17
CA ALA A 197 -5.11 -10.17 16.09
C ALA A 197 -3.88 -9.24 16.04
N LEU A 198 -3.34 -9.05 14.84
CA LEU A 198 -2.23 -8.16 14.50
C LEU A 198 -2.72 -6.89 13.79
N ALA A 199 -3.78 -6.99 12.99
CA ALA A 199 -4.37 -5.89 12.25
C ALA A 199 -5.83 -6.17 11.88
N ILE A 200 -6.61 -5.11 11.67
CA ILE A 200 -7.92 -5.21 11.02
C ILE A 200 -7.67 -5.23 9.51
N ALA A 201 -7.97 -6.37 8.88
CA ALA A 201 -7.56 -6.66 7.51
C ALA A 201 -8.13 -5.63 6.52
N GLY A 202 -7.23 -5.02 5.72
CA GLY A 202 -7.57 -3.96 4.77
C GLY A 202 -8.01 -2.63 5.36
N VAL A 203 -7.96 -2.46 6.69
CA VAL A 203 -8.43 -1.26 7.38
C VAL A 203 -7.30 -0.59 8.15
N LYS A 204 -6.75 -1.21 9.20
CA LYS A 204 -5.74 -0.56 10.04
C LYS A 204 -4.85 -1.57 10.78
N GLY A 205 -3.56 -1.26 10.85
CA GLY A 205 -2.58 -2.02 11.61
C GLY A 205 -2.81 -1.93 13.13
N GLY A 206 -2.50 -3.02 13.82
CA GLY A 206 -2.45 -3.07 15.28
C GLY A 206 -1.05 -2.77 15.83
N LYS A 207 -0.98 -2.44 17.12
CA LYS A 207 0.25 -2.03 17.80
C LYS A 207 1.22 -3.18 18.08
N ARG A 208 0.69 -4.41 18.25
CA ARG A 208 1.47 -5.54 18.78
C ARG A 208 2.69 -5.92 17.94
N ALA A 209 2.57 -5.90 16.62
CA ALA A 209 3.68 -6.17 15.70
C ALA A 209 4.05 -4.92 14.87
N GLU A 210 3.91 -3.73 15.46
CA GLU A 210 4.31 -2.50 14.80
C GLU A 210 5.82 -2.47 14.54
N VAL A 211 6.20 -1.93 13.38
CA VAL A 211 7.59 -1.67 13.02
C VAL A 211 8.08 -0.43 13.77
N THR A 212 9.15 -0.58 14.52
CA THR A 212 9.80 0.48 15.30
C THR A 212 11.25 0.67 14.84
N ARG A 213 11.98 1.62 15.44
CA ARG A 213 13.41 1.84 15.13
C ARG A 213 14.29 0.65 15.52
N GLU A 214 13.81 -0.20 16.42
CA GLU A 214 14.50 -1.39 16.92
C GLU A 214 14.27 -2.63 16.04
N THR A 215 13.28 -2.59 15.15
CA THR A 215 12.93 -3.71 14.26
C THR A 215 14.08 -4.02 13.31
N LYS A 216 14.43 -5.31 13.20
CA LYS A 216 15.52 -5.83 12.35
C LYS A 216 15.05 -6.76 11.25
N ASN A 217 13.88 -7.35 11.43
CA ASN A 217 13.28 -8.29 10.51
C ASN A 217 11.81 -7.90 10.33
N ILE A 218 11.31 -7.92 9.10
CA ILE A 218 9.92 -7.61 8.80
C ILE A 218 9.26 -8.70 7.99
N ILE A 219 7.94 -8.80 8.12
CA ILE A 219 7.08 -9.52 7.19
C ILE A 219 6.28 -8.47 6.42
N LEU A 220 6.53 -8.39 5.11
CA LEU A 220 5.73 -7.60 4.18
C LEU A 220 4.45 -8.34 3.86
N GLU A 221 3.35 -7.58 3.85
CA GLU A 221 2.03 -8.00 3.42
C GLU A 221 1.63 -7.23 2.16
N SER A 222 1.17 -7.98 1.16
CA SER A 222 0.43 -7.45 0.01
C SER A 222 -0.76 -8.37 -0.26
N ALA A 223 -1.98 -7.88 -0.07
CA ALA A 223 -3.17 -8.72 -0.07
C ALA A 223 -4.31 -8.11 -0.90
N ASN A 224 -5.32 -8.93 -1.17
CA ASN A 224 -6.57 -8.56 -1.80
C ASN A 224 -7.72 -9.02 -0.92
N PHE A 225 -8.45 -8.03 -0.39
CA PHE A 225 -9.57 -8.23 0.52
C PHE A 225 -10.90 -7.91 -0.16
N GLU A 226 -11.98 -8.50 0.32
CA GLU A 226 -13.32 -8.34 -0.22
C GLU A 226 -13.79 -6.89 -0.02
N PRO A 227 -14.09 -6.15 -1.11
CA PRO A 227 -14.33 -4.71 -1.04
C PRO A 227 -15.51 -4.30 -0.15
N VAL A 228 -16.61 -5.06 -0.18
CA VAL A 228 -17.83 -4.75 0.59
C VAL A 228 -17.56 -4.95 2.08
N ALA A 229 -16.83 -5.99 2.45
CA ALA A 229 -16.47 -6.28 3.82
C ALA A 229 -15.53 -5.21 4.39
N VAL A 230 -14.47 -4.83 3.66
CA VAL A 230 -13.57 -3.73 4.06
C VAL A 230 -14.35 -2.42 4.23
N ARG A 231 -15.28 -2.11 3.31
CA ARG A 231 -16.13 -0.93 3.40
C ARG A 231 -17.04 -0.93 4.62
N LYS A 232 -17.69 -2.08 4.92
CA LYS A 232 -18.57 -2.22 6.09
C LYS A 232 -17.78 -2.03 7.39
N THR A 233 -16.64 -2.70 7.54
CA THR A 233 -15.79 -2.59 8.74
C THR A 233 -15.23 -1.19 8.91
N SER A 234 -14.61 -0.59 7.89
CA SER A 234 -14.04 0.76 7.97
C SER A 234 -15.08 1.82 8.33
N ARG A 235 -16.31 1.74 7.78
CA ARG A 235 -17.39 2.68 8.11
C ARG A 235 -17.96 2.47 9.51
N ARG A 236 -18.22 1.22 9.90
CA ARG A 236 -18.75 0.89 11.24
C ARG A 236 -17.80 1.36 12.34
N LEU A 237 -16.49 1.15 12.13
CA LEU A 237 -15.44 1.55 13.06
C LEU A 237 -14.98 3.00 12.91
N LYS A 238 -15.47 3.73 11.89
CA LYS A 238 -15.05 5.11 11.54
C LYS A 238 -13.54 5.23 11.26
N LEU A 239 -12.96 4.20 10.63
CA LEU A 239 -11.54 4.09 10.29
C LEU A 239 -11.32 4.17 8.77
N ILE A 240 -11.82 5.23 8.13
CA ILE A 240 -11.61 5.44 6.69
C ILE A 240 -10.25 6.09 6.48
N ASN A 241 -9.43 5.49 5.62
CA ASN A 241 -8.07 5.93 5.31
C ASN A 241 -7.68 5.55 3.87
N ASN A 242 -6.46 5.90 3.45
CA ASN A 242 -5.93 5.62 2.13
C ASN A 242 -5.96 4.14 1.72
N SER A 243 -5.72 3.21 2.66
CA SER A 243 -5.72 1.77 2.40
C SER A 243 -7.13 1.25 2.17
N SER A 244 -8.01 1.44 3.15
CA SER A 244 -9.42 1.05 3.06
C SER A 244 -10.14 1.67 1.87
N LYS A 245 -9.79 2.92 1.50
CA LYS A 245 -10.35 3.60 0.33
C LYS A 245 -10.04 2.88 -0.98
N ARG A 246 -8.85 2.28 -1.11
CA ARG A 246 -8.46 1.54 -2.31
C ARG A 246 -9.13 0.17 -2.32
N PHE A 247 -9.07 -0.56 -1.21
CA PHE A 247 -9.72 -1.87 -1.10
C PHE A 247 -11.23 -1.82 -1.33
N GLU A 248 -11.95 -0.80 -0.82
CA GLU A 248 -13.40 -0.67 -1.05
C GLU A 248 -13.79 -0.44 -2.53
N ASN A 249 -12.83 -0.09 -3.39
CA ASN A 249 -13.04 0.14 -4.81
C ASN A 249 -12.48 -0.99 -5.68
N GLU A 250 -12.39 -2.21 -5.16
CA GLU A 250 -12.15 -3.44 -5.94
C GLU A 250 -10.88 -3.43 -6.81
N ILE A 251 -9.73 -3.36 -6.16
CA ILE A 251 -8.43 -3.59 -6.80
C ILE A 251 -8.37 -5.05 -7.29
N THR A 252 -7.76 -5.29 -8.46
CA THR A 252 -7.53 -6.66 -8.95
C THR A 252 -6.58 -7.44 -8.01
N PRO A 253 -6.82 -8.74 -7.77
CA PRO A 253 -5.91 -9.58 -6.98
C PRO A 253 -4.46 -9.62 -7.48
N ASP A 254 -4.23 -9.40 -8.78
CA ASP A 254 -2.88 -9.39 -9.37
C ASP A 254 -2.01 -8.24 -8.86
N MET A 255 -2.64 -7.14 -8.40
CA MET A 255 -1.90 -6.03 -7.81
C MET A 255 -1.19 -6.42 -6.52
N ALA A 256 -1.60 -7.50 -5.84
CA ALA A 256 -0.88 -8.00 -4.67
C ALA A 256 0.58 -8.36 -5.01
N GLU A 257 0.80 -9.01 -6.16
CA GLU A 257 2.15 -9.39 -6.60
C GLU A 257 2.94 -8.17 -7.06
N VAL A 258 2.31 -7.31 -7.88
CA VAL A 258 2.91 -6.05 -8.34
C VAL A 258 3.35 -5.19 -7.15
N GLY A 259 2.49 -5.01 -6.15
CA GLY A 259 2.82 -4.24 -4.95
C GLY A 259 3.97 -4.85 -4.14
N MET A 260 4.01 -6.19 -4.02
CA MET A 260 5.07 -6.90 -3.31
C MET A 260 6.43 -6.71 -3.99
N ASP A 261 6.47 -6.77 -5.32
CA ASP A 261 7.70 -6.58 -6.08
C ASP A 261 8.19 -5.13 -5.98
N TRP A 262 7.30 -4.15 -6.17
CA TRP A 262 7.65 -2.73 -6.07
C TRP A 262 8.11 -2.33 -4.67
N VAL A 263 7.45 -2.79 -3.61
CA VAL A 263 7.88 -2.47 -2.23
C VAL A 263 9.20 -3.12 -1.88
N SER A 264 9.46 -4.34 -2.38
CA SER A 264 10.73 -5.01 -2.15
C SER A 264 11.88 -4.31 -2.89
N LEU A 265 11.63 -3.87 -4.12
CA LEU A 265 12.57 -3.05 -4.89
C LEU A 265 12.88 -1.73 -4.20
N LEU A 266 11.83 -1.02 -3.77
CA LEU A 266 11.97 0.25 -3.09
C LEU A 266 12.74 0.10 -1.77
N LEU A 267 12.40 -0.91 -0.96
CA LEU A 267 13.12 -1.20 0.27
C LEU A 267 14.60 -1.50 0.02
N ARG A 268 14.92 -2.25 -1.04
CA ARG A 268 16.32 -2.49 -1.43
C ARG A 268 17.03 -1.19 -1.81
N GLU A 269 16.34 -0.29 -2.50
CA GLU A 269 16.90 0.99 -2.96
C GLU A 269 17.15 1.97 -1.81
N ILE A 270 16.20 2.11 -0.88
CA ILE A 270 16.29 3.08 0.21
C ILE A 270 17.05 2.56 1.44
N SER A 271 17.22 1.24 1.55
CA SER A 271 17.93 0.65 2.69
C SER A 271 19.42 0.93 2.62
N THR A 272 19.99 1.32 3.77
CA THR A 272 21.44 1.47 3.94
C THR A 272 22.13 0.15 4.27
N SER A 273 21.37 -0.87 4.65
CA SER A 273 21.85 -2.23 4.92
C SER A 273 21.57 -3.17 3.76
N LYS A 274 22.42 -4.21 3.61
CA LYS A 274 22.19 -5.30 2.67
C LYS A 274 21.06 -6.19 3.21
N LEU A 275 19.87 -6.02 2.64
CA LEU A 275 18.69 -6.81 2.97
C LEU A 275 18.80 -8.24 2.43
N VAL A 276 18.22 -9.19 3.15
CA VAL A 276 18.01 -10.56 2.68
C VAL A 276 16.51 -10.76 2.50
N PHE A 277 16.08 -10.99 1.27
CA PHE A 277 14.67 -11.21 0.94
C PHE A 277 14.39 -12.71 0.91
N GLY A 278 13.40 -13.16 1.66
CA GLY A 278 12.90 -14.52 1.59
C GLY A 278 12.05 -14.77 0.33
N PRO A 279 11.71 -16.04 0.06
CA PRO A 279 10.80 -16.38 -1.03
C PRO A 279 9.40 -15.78 -0.81
N LEU A 280 8.65 -15.62 -1.90
CA LEU A 280 7.25 -15.22 -1.83
C LEU A 280 6.39 -16.38 -1.30
N VAL A 281 5.59 -16.09 -0.27
CA VAL A 281 4.53 -16.97 0.17
C VAL A 281 3.22 -16.43 -0.39
N ASN A 282 2.80 -16.98 -1.51
CA ASN A 282 1.59 -16.57 -2.24
C ASN A 282 0.45 -17.56 -1.96
N LYS A 283 -0.62 -17.09 -1.32
CA LYS A 283 -1.86 -17.84 -1.09
C LYS A 283 -2.98 -17.16 -1.86
N SER A 284 -3.64 -17.91 -2.74
CA SER A 284 -4.82 -17.46 -3.47
C SER A 284 -5.97 -18.42 -3.24
N THR A 285 -7.17 -17.88 -3.02
CA THR A 285 -8.43 -18.64 -2.90
C THR A 285 -9.23 -18.58 -4.20
N GLN A 286 -8.90 -17.62 -5.07
CA GLN A 286 -9.47 -17.50 -6.40
C GLN A 286 -8.38 -17.80 -7.45
N TYR A 287 -8.68 -18.73 -8.34
CA TYR A 287 -7.82 -19.23 -9.43
C TYR A 287 -6.60 -20.05 -8.97
N ARG A 288 -6.68 -21.37 -9.23
CA ARG A 288 -5.53 -22.29 -9.32
C ARG A 288 -4.99 -22.28 -10.75
#